data_AF-A0A2Z3J4V8-F1
#
_entry.id   AF-A0A2Z3J4V8-F1
#
_cell.length_a   1.000
_cell.length_b   1.000
_cell.length_c   1.000
_cell.angle_alpha   90.00
_cell.angle_beta   90.00
_cell.angle_gamma   90.00
#
_symmetry.space_group_name_H-M   'P 1'
#
loop_
_entity.id
_entity.type
_entity.pdbx_description
1 polymer ?
#
loop_
_entity_poly.entity_id
_entity_poly.type
_entity_poly.pdbx_seq_one_letter_code
_entity_poly.pdbx_strand_id
1 'polypeptide(L)'
;MAMYLDMVLEYNDGRLLSQALGDIARSRGMSDLARQTGLSRESLYRALSDQGNPNLATLMKIFNALGLRLSVKEREEPETQTTTSDIAEHEASKR
;
A
#
# COMPACT_ATOMS: atom_id res chain seq x y z
N MET A 1 -10.91 -4.27 0.37
CA MET A 1 -10.21 -3.18 -0.33
C MET A 1 -9.36 -2.34 0.61
N ALA A 2 -9.94 -1.64 1.61
CA ALA A 2 -9.18 -0.79 2.53
C ALA A 2 -8.11 -1.57 3.33
N MET A 3 -8.46 -2.67 4.00
CA MET A 3 -7.48 -3.54 4.69
C MET A 3 -6.35 -4.04 3.78
N TYR A 4 -6.66 -4.34 2.51
CA TYR A 4 -5.66 -4.82 1.56
C TYR A 4 -4.66 -3.72 1.22
N LEU A 5 -5.14 -2.49 0.99
CA LEU A 5 -4.26 -1.34 0.76
C LEU A 5 -3.48 -0.95 2.01
N ASP A 6 -4.07 -1.07 3.20
CA ASP A 6 -3.40 -0.79 4.49
C ASP A 6 -2.22 -1.75 4.69
N MET A 7 -2.43 -3.06 4.51
CA MET A 7 -1.37 -4.07 4.52
C MET A 7 -0.26 -3.75 3.50
N VAL A 8 -0.63 -3.35 2.27
CA VAL A 8 0.36 -3.01 1.24
C VAL A 8 1.16 -1.75 1.61
N LEU A 9 0.54 -0.78 2.30
CA LEU A 9 1.20 0.44 2.76
C LEU A 9 2.21 0.16 3.89
N GLU A 10 2.06 -0.89 4.68
CA GLU A 10 3.03 -1.31 5.71
C GLU A 10 4.42 -1.62 5.12
N TYR A 11 4.46 -2.17 3.90
CA TYR A 11 5.72 -2.45 3.19
C TYR A 11 6.45 -1.20 2.70
N ASN A 12 5.79 -0.03 2.72
CA ASN A 12 6.35 1.24 2.26
C ASN A 12 6.95 1.17 0.84
N ASP A 13 6.31 0.41 -0.06
CA ASP A 13 6.72 0.22 -1.46
C ASP A 13 5.64 0.76 -2.42
N GLY A 14 5.99 1.81 -3.16
CA GLY A 14 5.09 2.43 -4.14
C GLY A 14 4.72 1.52 -5.32
N ARG A 15 5.57 0.55 -5.68
CA ARG A 15 5.27 -0.41 -6.75
C ARG A 15 4.20 -1.40 -6.30
N LEU A 16 4.31 -1.93 -5.09
CA LEU A 16 3.28 -2.80 -4.49
C LEU A 16 1.95 -2.06 -4.38
N LEU A 17 1.98 -0.79 -3.94
CA LEU A 17 0.77 0.04 -3.91
C LEU A 17 0.13 0.20 -5.30
N SER A 18 0.93 0.45 -6.33
CA SER A 18 0.46 0.62 -7.71
C SER A 18 -0.16 -0.67 -8.26
N GLN A 19 0.46 -1.82 -7.98
CA GLN A 19 -0.08 -3.13 -8.34
C GLN A 19 -1.40 -3.43 -7.64
N ALA A 20 -1.48 -3.23 -6.32
CA ALA A 20 -2.68 -3.46 -5.54
C ALA A 20 -3.85 -2.58 -6.03
N LEU A 21 -3.59 -1.32 -6.36
CA LEU A 21 -4.57 -0.43 -6.98
C LEU A 21 -4.99 -0.92 -8.37
N GLY A 22 -4.06 -1.48 -9.15
CA GLY A 22 -4.34 -2.13 -10.44
C GLY A 22 -5.28 -3.31 -10.33
N ASP A 23 -5.09 -4.17 -9.33
CA ASP A 23 -5.95 -5.33 -9.07
C ASP A 23 -7.38 -4.89 -8.71
N ILE A 24 -7.49 -3.90 -7.82
CA ILE A 24 -8.77 -3.29 -7.46
C ILE A 24 -9.44 -2.66 -8.68
N ALA A 25 -8.69 -1.90 -9.49
CA ALA A 25 -9.20 -1.23 -10.68
C ALA A 25 -9.74 -2.23 -11.72
N ARG A 26 -9.02 -3.33 -11.95
CA ARG A 26 -9.46 -4.41 -12.84
C ARG A 26 -10.72 -5.09 -12.33
N SER A 27 -10.81 -5.36 -11.03
CA SER A 27 -11.99 -5.98 -10.40
C SER A 27 -13.24 -5.09 -10.47
N ARG A 28 -13.09 -3.76 -10.33
CA ARG A 28 -14.21 -2.80 -10.42
C ARG A 28 -14.59 -2.40 -11.84
N GLY A 29 -13.70 -2.60 -12.81
CA GLY A 29 -13.89 -2.22 -14.20
C GLY A 29 -13.14 -0.94 -14.58
N MET A 30 -12.21 -1.07 -15.53
CA MET A 30 -11.31 0.01 -15.93
C MET A 30 -12.05 1.18 -16.63
N SER A 31 -13.13 0.89 -17.35
CA SER A 31 -13.93 1.92 -18.04
C SER A 31 -14.63 2.86 -17.06
N ASP A 32 -15.16 2.32 -15.96
CA ASP A 32 -15.83 3.12 -14.95
C ASP A 32 -14.84 3.96 -14.15
N LEU A 33 -13.70 3.37 -13.79
CA LEU A 33 -12.63 4.10 -13.12
C LEU A 33 -12.08 5.24 -13.99
N ALA A 34 -11.87 5.00 -15.30
CA ALA A 34 -11.46 6.03 -16.25
C ALA A 34 -12.43 7.23 -16.25
N ARG A 35 -13.74 6.94 -16.31
CA ARG A 35 -14.80 7.96 -16.28
C ARG A 35 -14.80 8.76 -14.96
N GLN A 36 -14.66 8.09 -13.82
CA GLN A 36 -14.68 8.75 -12.51
C GLN A 36 -13.41 9.57 -12.23
N THR A 37 -12.26 9.10 -12.70
CA THR A 37 -10.95 9.76 -12.50
C THR A 37 -10.66 10.86 -13.54
N GLY A 38 -11.37 10.84 -14.67
CA GLY A 38 -11.07 11.69 -15.84
C GLY A 38 -9.77 11.30 -16.55
N LEU A 39 -9.28 10.08 -16.34
CA LEU A 39 -8.05 9.56 -16.97
C LEU A 39 -8.41 8.60 -18.10
N SER A 40 -7.56 8.49 -19.12
CA SER A 40 -7.75 7.46 -20.15
C SER A 40 -7.48 6.06 -19.59
N ARG A 41 -8.16 5.04 -20.12
CA ARG A 41 -7.91 3.63 -19.77
C ARG A 41 -6.44 3.25 -19.99
N GLU A 42 -5.83 3.72 -21.07
CA GLU A 42 -4.40 3.51 -21.36
C GLU A 42 -3.50 4.13 -20.31
N SER A 43 -3.83 5.33 -19.83
CA SER A 43 -3.08 5.98 -18.75
C SER A 43 -3.20 5.19 -17.45
N LEU A 44 -4.41 4.71 -17.13
CA LEU A 44 -4.63 3.85 -15.96
C LEU A 44 -3.86 2.53 -16.06
N TYR A 45 -3.89 1.84 -17.22
CA TYR A 45 -3.13 0.60 -17.41
C TYR A 45 -1.63 0.81 -17.26
N ARG A 46 -1.08 1.90 -17.82
CA ARG A 46 0.34 2.21 -17.69
C ARG A 46 0.70 2.53 -16.24
N ALA A 47 -0.09 3.39 -15.61
CA ALA A 47 0.13 3.87 -14.25
C ALA A 47 0.01 2.75 -13.21
N LEU A 48 -0.91 1.80 -13.39
CA LEU A 48 -1.19 0.70 -12.46
C LEU A 48 -0.61 -0.65 -12.91
N SER A 49 0.40 -0.63 -13.81
CA SER A 49 1.12 -1.82 -14.22
C SER A 49 2.25 -2.17 -13.23
N ASP A 50 2.86 -3.35 -13.37
CA ASP A 50 3.99 -3.79 -12.55
C ASP A 50 5.22 -2.86 -12.61
N GLN A 51 5.33 -2.10 -13.71
CA GLN A 51 6.38 -1.11 -13.94
C GLN A 51 5.83 0.33 -13.90
N GLY A 52 4.57 0.48 -13.48
CA GLY A 52 3.91 1.77 -13.36
C GLY A 52 4.52 2.60 -12.24
N ASN A 53 4.51 3.91 -12.44
CA ASN A 53 4.88 4.88 -11.41
C ASN A 53 3.88 6.04 -11.43
N PRO A 54 2.67 5.85 -10.88
CA PRO A 54 1.66 6.89 -10.84
C PRO A 54 2.15 8.03 -9.96
N ASN A 55 2.09 9.26 -10.47
CA ASN A 55 2.37 10.42 -9.64
C ASN A 55 1.29 10.60 -8.55
N LEU A 56 1.60 11.39 -7.52
CA LEU A 56 0.68 11.62 -6.40
C LEU A 56 -0.69 12.14 -6.86
N ALA A 57 -0.74 13.03 -7.86
CA ALA A 57 -2.00 13.55 -8.39
C ALA A 57 -2.89 12.44 -8.99
N THR A 58 -2.27 11.47 -9.68
CA THR A 58 -2.95 10.29 -10.24
C THR A 58 -3.48 9.40 -9.11
N LEU A 59 -2.64 9.13 -8.10
CA LEU A 59 -3.05 8.35 -6.93
C LEU A 59 -4.25 8.99 -6.23
N MET A 60 -4.21 10.30 -5.96
CA MET A 60 -5.30 11.01 -5.28
C MET A 60 -6.63 10.93 -6.05
N LYS A 61 -6.58 11.04 -7.40
CA LYS A 61 -7.77 10.86 -8.25
C LYS A 61 -8.34 9.45 -8.13
N ILE A 62 -7.47 8.44 -8.15
CA ILE A 62 -7.86 7.03 -8.04
C ILE A 62 -8.47 6.74 -6.67
N PHE A 63 -7.83 7.18 -5.58
CA PHE A 63 -8.38 7.02 -4.23
C PHE A 63 -9.77 7.65 -4.12
N ASN A 64 -9.95 8.88 -4.60
CA ASN A 64 -11.24 9.55 -4.58
C ASN A 64 -12.31 8.79 -5.40
N ALA A 65 -11.99 8.37 -6.63
CA ALA A 65 -12.89 7.57 -7.46
C ALA A 65 -13.27 6.23 -6.79
N LEU A 66 -12.35 5.64 -6.04
CA LEU A 66 -12.61 4.42 -5.29
C LEU A 66 -13.40 4.64 -3.98
N GLY A 67 -13.68 5.89 -3.60
CA GLY A 67 -14.33 6.24 -2.33
C GLY A 67 -13.39 6.13 -1.13
N LEU A 68 -12.09 6.30 -1.34
CA LEU A 68 -11.04 6.18 -0.33
C LEU A 68 -10.40 7.54 -0.04
N ARG A 69 -9.81 7.66 1.16
CA ARG A 69 -9.03 8.80 1.60
C ARG A 69 -7.71 8.31 2.19
N LEU A 70 -6.61 9.01 1.89
CA LEU A 70 -5.33 8.79 2.56
C LEU A 70 -5.32 9.47 3.94
N SER A 71 -4.75 8.78 4.92
CA SER A 71 -4.48 9.29 6.26
C SER A 71 -3.02 9.06 6.62
N VAL A 72 -2.45 9.98 7.40
CA VAL A 72 -1.11 9.80 7.98
C VAL A 72 -1.27 9.23 9.38
N LYS A 73 -0.48 8.21 9.69
CA LYS A 73 -0.32 7.63 11.02
C LYS A 73 1.17 7.63 11.36
N GLU A 74 1.50 7.68 12.64
CA GLU A 74 2.86 7.39 13.07
C GLU A 74 3.21 5.96 12.67
N ARG A 75 4.45 5.75 12.20
CA ARG A 75 4.94 4.40 11.97
C ARG A 75 5.19 3.78 13.33
N GLU A 76 4.36 2.82 13.71
CA GLU A 76 4.67 1.93 14.81
C GLU A 76 6.02 1.28 14.48
N GLU A 77 7.02 1.45 15.35
CA GLU A 77 8.30 0.77 15.18
C GLU A 77 7.97 -0.72 14.98
N PRO A 78 8.47 -1.37 13.91
CA PRO A 78 8.27 -2.80 13.79
C PRO A 78 8.83 -3.38 15.09
N GLU A 79 7.96 -4.01 15.88
CA GLU A 79 8.37 -4.69 17.11
C GLU A 79 9.64 -5.44 16.76
N THR A 80 10.77 -4.95 17.27
CA THR A 80 12.04 -5.60 17.09
C THR A 80 11.77 -7.00 17.57
N GLN A 81 11.79 -7.96 16.63
CA GLN A 81 11.80 -9.38 16.95
C GLN A 81 12.83 -9.49 18.06
N THR A 82 12.33 -9.70 19.27
CA THR A 82 13.15 -9.83 20.45
C THR A 82 13.98 -11.03 20.13
N THR A 83 15.19 -10.77 19.65
CA THR A 83 16.17 -11.81 19.40
C THR A 83 16.29 -12.45 20.75
N THR A 84 15.93 -13.73 20.78
CA THR A 84 16.28 -14.70 21.80
C THR A 84 17.77 -14.55 22.14
N SER A 85 18.09 -13.58 22.99
CA SER A 85 19.43 -13.24 23.46
C SER A 85 19.34 -12.72 24.91
N ASP A 86 18.22 -12.10 25.29
CA ASP A 86 18.04 -11.62 26.68
C ASP A 86 17.54 -12.68 27.66
N ILE A 87 17.22 -13.90 27.20
CA ILE A 87 16.87 -15.01 28.10
C ILE A 87 18.14 -15.71 28.67
N ALA A 88 19.33 -15.41 28.13
CA ALA A 88 20.57 -16.07 28.55
C ALA A 88 21.29 -15.40 29.73
N GLU A 89 21.02 -14.13 30.06
CA GLU A 89 21.73 -13.43 31.14
C GLU A 89 21.05 -13.55 32.52
N HIS A 90 19.80 -14.03 32.60
CA HIS A 90 19.11 -14.16 33.90
C HIS A 90 19.48 -15.44 34.69
N GLU A 91 20.22 -16.40 34.12
CA GLU A 91 20.65 -17.61 34.83
C GLU A 91 22.06 -17.54 35.46
N ALA A 92 22.85 -16.49 35.18
CA ALA A 92 24.22 -16.39 35.71
C ALA A 92 24.32 -15.65 37.07
N SER A 93 23.25 -15.00 37.55
CA SER A 93 23.24 -14.28 38.85
C SER A 93 22.63 -15.12 39.98
N LYS A 94 22.98 -16.41 40.03
CA LYS A 94 22.63 -17.30 41.15
C LYS A 94 23.72 -18.32 41.48
N ARG A 95 24.99 -17.94 41.31
CA ARG A 95 26.14 -18.63 41.90
C ARG A 95 27.02 -17.67 42.68
#